data_AF-A0A379URM5-F1
#
_entry.id   AF-A0A379URM5-F1
#
_cell.length_a   1.000
_cell.length_b   1.000
_cell.length_c   1.000
_cell.angle_alpha   90.00
_cell.angle_beta   90.00
_cell.angle_gamma   90.00
#
_symmetry.space_group_name_H-M   'P 1'
#
loop_
_entity.id
_entity.type
_entity.pdbx_description
1 polymer ?
#
loop_
_entity_poly.entity_id
_entity_poly.type
_entity_poly.pdbx_seq_one_letter_code
_entity_poly.pdbx_strand_id
1 'polypeptide(L)'
;MISVIFRKLTMDRVKAEGGSEERAMREAATDTAAALGFISAIGAIGGFFIPKAFGSSLALTGSPVGAMKVFLFSISPASLLPGRYMDVILKIKSNF
;
A
#
# COMPACT_ATOMS: atom_id res chain seq x y z
N MET A 1 11.77 -2.27 6.05
CA MET A 1 10.52 -2.73 6.72
C MET A 1 9.82 -1.52 7.34
N ILE A 2 8.53 -1.32 7.08
CA ILE A 2 7.76 -0.16 7.60
C ILE A 2 7.82 -0.06 9.13
N SER A 3 7.82 -1.20 9.82
CA SER A 3 7.93 -1.29 11.28
C SER A 3 9.23 -0.71 11.84
N VAL A 4 10.36 -0.91 11.16
CA VAL A 4 11.67 -0.38 11.58
C VAL A 4 11.69 1.15 11.43
N ILE A 5 11.04 1.69 10.40
CA ILE A 5 10.94 3.14 10.18
C ILE A 5 10.08 3.78 11.27
N PHE A 6 8.89 3.24 11.53
CA PHE A 6 8.01 3.75 12.59
C PHE A 6 8.65 3.68 13.97
N ARG A 7 9.31 2.55 14.26
CA ARG A 7 10.05 2.40 15.52
C ARG A 7 11.15 3.46 15.65
N LYS A 8 11.94 3.69 14.59
CA LYS A 8 12.98 4.72 14.58
C LYS A 8 12.40 6.12 14.78
N LEU A 9 11.37 6.49 14.02
CA LEU A 9 10.72 7.81 14.12
C LEU A 9 10.19 8.07 15.53
N THR A 10 9.58 7.07 16.16
CA THR A 10 9.05 7.19 17.52
C THR A 10 10.17 7.29 18.55
N MET A 11 11.24 6.49 18.40
CA MET A 11 12.40 6.59 19.28
C MET A 11 13.11 7.95 19.17
N ASP A 12 13.28 8.46 17.95
CA ASP A 12 13.90 9.77 17.70
C ASP A 12 13.04 10.90 18.31
N ARG A 13 11.71 10.81 18.19
CA ARG A 13 10.75 11.75 18.80
C ARG A 13 10.85 11.76 20.33
N VAL A 14 10.75 10.59 20.98
CA VAL A 14 10.75 10.50 22.44
C VAL A 14 12.10 10.93 23.03
N LYS A 15 13.21 10.61 22.36
CA LYS A 15 14.55 11.10 22.76
C LYS A 15 14.67 12.62 22.61
N ALA A 16 14.13 13.20 21.54
CA ALA A 16 14.12 14.65 21.35
C ALA A 16 13.27 15.39 22.40
N GLU A 17 12.22 14.74 22.92
CA GLU A 17 11.38 15.23 24.02
C GLU A 17 12.01 15.02 25.42
N GLY A 18 13.23 14.48 25.50
CA GLY A 18 13.93 14.22 26.77
C GLY A 18 13.43 12.97 27.52
N GLY A 19 12.68 12.09 26.86
CA GLY A 19 12.18 10.85 27.44
C GLY A 19 13.26 9.78 27.66
N SER A 20 13.03 8.88 28.62
CA SER A 20 13.93 7.76 28.89
C SER A 20 13.93 6.72 27.75
N GLU A 21 14.99 5.93 27.67
CA GLU A 21 15.09 4.86 26.66
C GLU A 21 13.99 3.81 26.82
N GLU A 22 13.62 3.45 28.05
CA GLU A 22 12.50 2.53 28.31
C GLU A 22 11.15 3.10 27.84
N ARG A 23 10.92 4.40 28.03
CA ARG A 23 9.72 5.06 27.50
C ARG A 23 9.73 5.07 25.97
N ALA A 24 10.87 5.41 25.36
CA ALA A 24 11.03 5.41 23.92
C ALA A 24 10.78 4.03 23.31
N MET A 25 11.27 2.96 23.94
CA MET A 25 11.02 1.59 23.49
C MET A 25 9.55 1.19 23.61
N ARG A 26 8.89 1.51 24.73
CA ARG A 26 7.46 1.20 24.94
C ARG A 26 6.56 1.92 23.92
N GLU A 27 6.76 3.22 23.73
CA GLU A 27 5.98 4.00 22.76
C GLU A 27 6.22 3.48 21.34
N ALA A 28 7.49 3.27 20.96
CA ALA A 28 7.82 2.78 19.63
C ALA A 28 7.23 1.39 19.32
N ALA A 29 7.19 0.49 20.31
CA ALA A 29 6.55 -0.81 20.17
C ALA A 29 5.03 -0.67 19.99
N THR A 30 4.40 0.20 20.77
CA THR A 30 2.94 0.43 20.74
C THR A 30 2.51 1.05 19.42
N ASP A 31 3.17 2.13 18.98
CA ASP A 31 2.84 2.82 17.73
C ASP A 31 3.07 1.93 16.51
N THR A 32 4.16 1.16 16.53
CA THR A 32 4.44 0.20 15.46
C THR A 32 3.37 -0.91 15.41
N ALA A 33 2.97 -1.45 16.56
CA ALA A 33 1.92 -2.47 16.64
C ALA A 33 0.57 -1.94 16.15
N ALA A 34 0.20 -0.72 16.55
CA ALA A 34 -1.03 -0.06 16.09
C ALA A 34 -1.02 0.18 14.57
N ALA A 35 0.09 0.70 14.04
CA ALA A 35 0.24 0.92 12.61
C ALA A 35 0.15 -0.38 11.81
N LEU A 36 0.85 -1.44 12.26
CA LEU A 36 0.80 -2.76 11.62
C LEU A 36 -0.62 -3.36 11.68
N GLY A 37 -1.29 -3.28 12.82
CA GLY A 37 -2.66 -3.76 12.98
C GLY A 37 -3.63 -3.06 12.02
N PHE A 38 -3.53 -1.74 11.91
CA PHE A 38 -4.36 -0.96 11.00
C PHE A 38 -4.08 -1.26 9.53
N ILE A 39 -2.81 -1.29 9.13
CA ILE A 39 -2.40 -1.65 7.76
C ILE A 39 -2.86 -3.07 7.41
N SER A 40 -2.77 -4.00 8.36
CA SER A 40 -3.25 -5.39 8.20
C SER A 40 -4.75 -5.44 7.95
N ALA A 41 -5.55 -4.70 8.73
CA ALA A 41 -7.00 -4.63 8.56
C ALA A 41 -7.39 -4.12 7.16
N ILE A 42 -6.70 -3.11 6.63
CA ILE A 42 -6.90 -2.63 5.26
C ILE A 42 -6.49 -3.71 4.24
N GLY A 43 -5.34 -4.35 4.44
CA GLY A 43 -4.85 -5.40 3.55
C GLY A 43 -5.79 -6.61 3.46
N ALA A 44 -6.46 -6.96 4.56
CA ALA A 44 -7.44 -8.05 4.60
C ALA A 44 -8.62 -7.85 3.63
N ILE A 45 -9.00 -6.59 3.35
CA ILE A 45 -10.03 -6.26 2.36
C ILE A 45 -9.65 -6.81 0.97
N GLY A 46 -8.37 -6.79 0.62
CA GLY A 46 -7.85 -7.35 -0.63
C GLY A 46 -8.10 -8.86 -0.74
N GLY A 47 -8.00 -9.60 0.36
CA GLY A 47 -8.26 -11.04 0.41
C GLY A 47 -9.70 -11.42 0.09
N PHE A 48 -10.67 -10.54 0.39
CA PHE A 48 -12.07 -10.70 -0.01
C PHE A 48 -12.33 -10.15 -1.42
N PHE A 49 -11.76 -8.98 -1.73
CA PHE A 49 -12.01 -8.27 -2.98
C PHE A 49 -11.55 -9.06 -4.22
N ILE A 50 -10.38 -9.71 -4.15
CA ILE A 50 -9.83 -10.48 -5.27
C ILE A 50 -10.78 -11.60 -5.73
N PRO A 51 -11.13 -12.59 -4.90
CA PRO A 51 -12.02 -13.68 -5.32
C PRO A 51 -13.40 -13.16 -5.70
N LYS A 52 -13.92 -12.12 -5.02
CA LYS A 52 -15.22 -11.53 -5.36
C LYS A 52 -15.21 -10.87 -6.74
N ALA A 53 -14.17 -10.11 -7.08
CA ALA A 53 -14.04 -9.45 -8.37
C ALA A 53 -13.95 -10.45 -9.52
N PHE A 54 -13.16 -11.52 -9.36
CA PHE A 54 -13.09 -12.61 -10.33
C PHE A 54 -14.44 -13.33 -10.48
N GLY A 55 -15.11 -13.66 -9.37
CA GLY A 55 -16.43 -14.30 -9.38
C GLY A 55 -17.49 -13.44 -10.08
N SER A 56 -17.54 -12.14 -9.79
CA SER A 56 -18.45 -11.21 -10.47
C SER A 56 -18.14 -11.06 -11.96
N SER A 57 -16.86 -10.97 -12.35
CA SER A 57 -16.45 -10.89 -13.75
C SER A 57 -16.89 -12.13 -14.52
N LEU A 58 -16.70 -13.32 -13.94
CA LEU A 58 -17.15 -14.58 -14.52
C LEU A 58 -18.67 -14.67 -14.62
N ALA A 59 -19.39 -14.29 -13.56
CA ALA A 59 -20.86 -14.36 -13.54
C ALA A 59 -21.51 -13.41 -14.56
N LEU A 60 -20.94 -12.22 -14.76
CA LEU A 60 -21.51 -11.19 -15.65
C LEU A 60 -21.07 -11.34 -17.10
N THR A 61 -19.83 -11.80 -17.34
CA THR A 61 -19.21 -11.77 -18.68
C THR A 61 -18.76 -13.14 -19.19
N GLY A 62 -18.81 -14.17 -18.36
CA GLY A 62 -18.22 -15.49 -18.65
C GLY A 62 -16.69 -15.50 -18.66
N SER A 63 -16.02 -14.38 -18.32
CA SER A 63 -14.57 -14.22 -18.45
C SER A 63 -13.94 -13.52 -17.23
N PRO A 64 -12.72 -13.89 -16.83
CA PRO A 64 -11.98 -13.23 -15.73
C PRO A 64 -11.30 -11.92 -16.17
N VAL A 65 -11.30 -11.60 -17.47
CA VAL A 65 -10.53 -10.48 -18.04
C VAL A 65 -10.90 -9.13 -17.42
N GLY A 66 -12.17 -8.93 -17.04
CA GLY A 66 -12.60 -7.71 -16.35
C GLY A 66 -11.87 -7.51 -15.03
N ALA A 67 -11.83 -8.54 -14.19
CA ALA A 67 -11.09 -8.52 -12.93
C ALA A 67 -9.57 -8.35 -13.15
N MET A 68 -8.98 -9.01 -14.15
CA MET A 68 -7.56 -8.86 -14.48
C MET A 68 -7.18 -7.42 -14.84
N LYS A 69 -8.02 -6.72 -15.61
CA LYS A 69 -7.78 -5.31 -15.97
C LYS A 69 -7.78 -4.41 -14.74
N VAL A 70 -8.69 -4.64 -13.79
CA VAL A 70 -8.76 -3.89 -12.53
C VAL A 70 -7.48 -4.10 -11.71
N PHE A 71 -7.01 -5.34 -11.58
CA PHE A 71 -5.77 -5.61 -10.84
C PHE A 71 -4.53 -5.06 -11.53
N LEU A 72 -4.45 -5.19 -12.86
CA LEU A 72 -3.35 -4.60 -13.64
C LEU A 72 -3.28 -3.08 -13.45
N PHE A 73 -4.43 -2.40 -13.47
CA PHE A 73 -4.49 -0.97 -13.21
C PHE A 73 -4.06 -0.60 -11.78
N SER A 74 -4.48 -1.38 -10.78
CA SER A 74 -4.16 -1.15 -9.37
C SER A 74 -2.67 -1.29 -9.03
N ILE A 75 -1.94 -2.16 -9.73
CA ILE A 75 -0.49 -2.36 -9.50
C ILE A 75 0.39 -1.48 -10.40
N SER A 76 -0.19 -0.92 -11.46
CA SER A 76 0.56 -0.15 -12.44
C SER A 76 1.04 1.17 -11.83
N PRO A 77 2.35 1.47 -11.81
CA PRO A 77 2.88 2.75 -11.33
C PRO A 77 2.31 3.95 -12.10
N ALA A 78 1.86 3.70 -13.33
CA ALA A 78 1.25 4.68 -14.20
C ALA A 78 -0.07 5.26 -13.64
N SER A 79 -0.84 4.49 -12.86
CA SER A 79 -2.10 5.00 -12.29
C SER A 79 -1.90 6.04 -11.18
N LEU A 80 -0.67 6.15 -10.66
CA LEU A 80 -0.27 7.11 -9.62
C LEU A 80 0.41 8.38 -10.17
N LEU A 81 0.65 8.44 -11.48
CA LEU A 81 1.31 9.57 -12.10
C LEU A 81 0.28 10.57 -12.62
N PRO A 82 0.36 11.87 -12.26
CA PRO A 82 -0.49 12.89 -12.86
C PRO A 82 -0.28 12.88 -14.38
N GLY A 83 -1.36 13.04 -15.15
CA GLY A 83 -1.44 12.72 -16.59
C GLY A 83 -0.27 13.22 -17.46
N ARG A 84 0.42 14.27 -17.04
CA ARG A 84 1.61 14.84 -17.69
C ARG A 84 2.81 13.88 -17.81
N TYR A 85 2.95 12.90 -16.92
CA TYR A 85 4.00 11.88 -17.03
C TYR A 85 3.59 10.69 -17.90
N MET A 86 2.29 10.49 -18.10
CA MET A 86 1.77 9.45 -18.99
C MET A 86 2.11 9.76 -20.44
N ASP A 87 1.96 11.02 -20.82
CA ASP A 87 2.33 11.51 -22.15
C ASP A 87 3.83 11.34 -22.42
N VAL A 88 4.69 11.56 -21.43
CA VAL A 88 6.14 11.39 -21.57
C VAL A 88 6.51 9.91 -21.75
N ILE A 89 5.93 9.01 -20.95
CA ILE A 89 6.21 7.57 -21.08
C ILE A 89 5.62 6.99 -22.37
N LEU A 90 4.41 7.38 -22.76
CA LEU A 90 3.81 6.95 -24.04
C LEU A 90 4.65 7.44 -25.23
N LYS A 91 5.19 8.66 -25.15
CA LYS A 91 6.08 9.22 -26.18
C LYS A 91 7.46 8.57 -26.21
N ILE A 92 7.98 8.11 -25.07
CA ILE A 92 9.20 7.29 -25.02
C ILE A 92 8.93 5.90 -25.61
N LYS A 93 7.78 5.30 -25.30
CA LYS A 93 7.40 3.96 -25.76
C LYS A 93 7.00 3.90 -27.24
N SER A 94 6.64 5.02 -27.87
CA SER A 94 6.38 5.08 -29.32
C SER A 94 7.62 5.40 -30.16
N ASN A 95 8.77 5.67 -29.52
CA ASN A 95 10.05 5.93 -30.18
C ASN A 95 11.04 4.75 -30.08
N PHE A 96 10.55 3.61 -29.59
CA PHE A 96 11.15 2.28 -29.70
C PHE A 96 10.14 1.34 -30.35
#